data_AF-A0A7S7EVV1-F1
#
_entry.id   AF-A0A7S7EVV1-F1
#
_cell.length_a   1.000
_cell.length_b   1.000
_cell.length_c   1.000
_cell.angle_alpha   90.00
_cell.angle_beta   90.00
_cell.angle_gamma   90.00
#
_symmetry.space_group_name_H-M   'P 1'
#
loop_
_entity.id
_entity.type
_entity.pdbx_description
1 polymer ?
#
loop_
_entity_poly.entity_id
_entity_poly.type
_entity_poly.pdbx_seq_one_letter_code
_entity_poly.pdbx_strand_id
1 'polypeptide(L)'
;MIWPVSKLLQNKFFPLYQVGSAGRKQNFIRYWIDLSNSIKKELIVVSEKKLDLSKSVFELCKDDPQVEEILAELGFSEITKPGMLQSVGRFMTIPKGAAMRNVALEVIRQTFENKGYTIMGGSENE
;
A
#
# COMPACT_ATOMS: atom_id res chain seq x y z
N MET A 1 26.60 -16.15 -9.41
CA MET A 1 26.40 -15.71 -10.82
C MET A 1 25.29 -14.67 -10.84
N ILE A 2 25.60 -13.41 -10.45
CA ILE A 2 24.77 -12.20 -10.67
C ILE A 2 25.79 -11.07 -10.83
N TRP A 3 25.72 -10.39 -11.96
CA TRP A 3 26.73 -9.47 -12.49
C TRP A 3 26.75 -8.11 -11.76
N PRO A 4 27.89 -7.37 -11.73
CA PRO A 4 28.05 -6.15 -10.94
C PRO A 4 27.68 -4.91 -11.75
N VAL A 5 26.43 -4.46 -11.68
CA VAL A 5 25.98 -3.19 -12.32
C VAL A 5 26.35 -1.95 -11.49
N SER A 6 26.83 -2.12 -10.25
CA SER A 6 27.10 -1.02 -9.31
C SER A 6 28.38 -0.23 -9.54
N LYS A 7 29.24 -0.62 -10.50
CA LYS A 7 30.51 0.09 -10.78
C LYS A 7 30.46 1.13 -11.91
N LEU A 8 29.40 1.14 -12.72
CA LEU A 8 29.29 2.07 -13.86
C LEU A 8 28.57 3.38 -13.54
N LEU A 9 27.80 3.44 -12.44
CA LEU A 9 27.08 4.64 -12.02
C LEU A 9 27.83 5.49 -10.99
N GLN A 10 28.78 4.91 -10.24
CA GLN A 10 29.57 5.69 -9.27
C GLN A 10 30.60 6.63 -9.93
N ASN A 11 30.98 6.37 -11.19
CA ASN A 11 32.01 7.15 -11.88
C ASN A 11 31.48 8.16 -12.91
N LYS A 12 30.15 8.24 -13.12
CA LYS A 12 29.55 9.24 -14.02
C LYS A 12 28.71 10.30 -13.32
N PHE A 13 28.37 10.10 -12.04
CA PHE A 13 27.60 11.06 -11.24
C PHE A 13 28.48 11.79 -10.21
N PHE A 14 29.74 12.04 -10.53
CA PHE A 14 30.69 12.67 -9.60
C PHE A 14 31.72 13.61 -10.29
N PRO A 15 31.31 14.58 -11.14
CA PRO A 15 32.17 15.75 -11.34
C PRO A 15 31.41 17.09 -11.37
N LEU A 16 30.54 17.37 -10.39
CA LEU A 16 29.97 18.72 -10.21
C LEU A 16 30.11 19.29 -8.79
N TYR A 17 30.99 18.72 -7.96
CA TYR A 17 31.35 19.31 -6.66
C TYR A 17 32.86 19.57 -6.61
N GLN A 18 33.32 20.55 -7.38
CA GLN A 18 34.60 21.20 -7.13
C GLN A 18 34.37 22.62 -6.64
N VAL A 19 34.20 22.80 -5.33
CA VAL A 19 34.55 24.05 -4.66
C VAL A 19 35.12 23.74 -3.28
N GLY A 20 36.42 24.04 -3.12
CA GLY A 20 37.02 24.75 -1.98
C GLY A 20 36.96 24.14 -0.57
N SER A 21 38.17 23.81 -0.09
CA SER A 21 38.62 24.03 1.31
C SER A 21 38.19 23.04 2.40
N ALA A 22 39.18 22.23 2.80
CA ALA A 22 39.48 21.65 4.11
C ALA A 22 38.35 21.59 5.17
N GLY A 23 37.97 20.38 5.59
CA GLY A 23 37.40 20.15 6.93
C GLY A 23 36.10 19.33 7.06
N ARG A 24 35.49 18.80 5.99
CA ARG A 24 34.12 18.21 6.07
C ARG A 24 33.93 16.75 5.63
N LYS A 25 35.01 15.95 5.51
CA LYS A 25 34.88 14.58 4.96
C LYS A 25 34.21 13.55 5.90
N GLN A 26 34.19 13.75 7.22
CA GLN A 26 33.62 12.77 8.16
C GLN A 26 32.09 12.87 8.30
N ASN A 27 31.48 14.02 7.95
CA ASN A 27 30.05 14.24 8.13
C ASN A 27 29.17 13.71 6.97
N PHE A 28 29.79 13.29 5.86
CA PHE A 28 29.03 12.84 4.67
C PHE A 28 28.42 11.46 4.88
N ILE A 29 29.19 10.50 5.42
CA ILE A 29 28.67 9.14 5.69
C ILE A 29 27.49 9.20 6.66
N ARG A 30 27.61 10.03 7.71
CA ARG A 30 26.51 10.24 8.67
C ARG A 30 25.28 10.85 8.01
N TYR A 31 25.47 11.85 7.15
CA TYR A 31 24.39 12.45 6.37
C TYR A 31 23.67 11.43 5.48
N TRP A 32 24.39 10.56 4.77
CA TRP A 32 23.77 9.53 3.94
C TRP A 32 23.05 8.44 4.75
N ILE A 33 23.56 8.08 5.92
CA ILE A 33 22.88 7.16 6.84
C ILE A 33 21.59 7.78 7.37
N ASP A 34 21.64 9.03 7.83
CA ASP A 34 20.48 9.74 8.37
C ASP A 34 19.44 10.01 7.26
N LEU A 35 19.88 10.34 6.05
CA LEU A 35 18.99 10.48 4.88
C LEU A 35 18.37 9.14 4.49
N SER A 36 19.14 8.05 4.46
CA SER A 36 18.61 6.71 4.21
C SER A 36 17.58 6.31 5.25
N ASN A 37 17.84 6.60 6.53
CA ASN A 37 16.92 6.31 7.62
C ASN A 37 15.67 7.20 7.55
N SER A 38 15.78 8.47 7.17
CA SER A 38 14.64 9.37 6.98
C SER A 38 13.77 8.91 5.81
N ILE A 39 14.37 8.52 4.68
CA ILE A 39 13.66 7.96 3.52
C ILE A 39 12.98 6.64 3.89
N LYS A 40 13.65 5.73 4.61
CA LYS A 40 13.05 4.47 5.07
C LYS A 40 11.88 4.72 6.02
N LYS A 41 12.02 5.66 6.96
CA LYS A 41 10.95 6.04 7.89
C LYS A 41 9.75 6.59 7.13
N GLU A 42 9.98 7.47 6.15
CA GLU A 42 8.90 8.02 5.34
C GLU A 42 8.24 6.95 4.47
N LEU A 43 9.02 6.02 3.91
CA LEU A 43 8.50 4.86 3.16
C LEU A 43 7.67 3.90 4.03
N ILE A 44 8.06 3.67 5.28
CA ILE A 44 7.31 2.86 6.25
C ILE A 44 5.99 3.56 6.64
N VAL A 45 6.01 4.88 6.84
CA VAL A 45 4.82 5.66 7.24
C VAL A 45 3.83 5.85 6.07
N VAL A 46 4.32 5.89 4.83
CA VAL A 46 3.47 5.97 3.62
C VAL A 46 2.76 4.63 3.31
N SER A 47 3.15 3.52 3.96
CA SER A 47 2.71 2.16 3.57
C SER A 47 1.74 1.47 4.54
N GLU A 48 1.19 2.14 5.55
CA GLU A 48 0.11 1.53 6.36
C GLU A 48 -1.23 1.65 5.64
N LYS A 49 -1.51 0.72 4.71
CA LYS A 49 -2.80 0.61 4.05
C LYS A 49 -3.85 0.07 5.02
N LYS A 50 -4.55 0.95 5.73
CA LYS A 50 -5.59 0.55 6.68
C LYS A 50 -6.93 0.39 5.98
N LEU A 51 -7.60 -0.73 6.21
CA LEU A 51 -8.92 -1.02 5.64
C LEU A 51 -9.91 -1.32 6.76
N ASP A 52 -10.92 -0.47 6.89
CA ASP A 52 -11.97 -0.61 7.91
C ASP A 52 -13.21 -1.30 7.30
N LEU A 53 -13.51 -2.51 7.77
CA LEU A 53 -14.62 -3.33 7.26
C LEU A 53 -16.01 -2.78 7.63
N SER A 54 -16.10 -1.81 8.54
CA SER A 54 -17.36 -1.14 8.88
C SER A 54 -17.79 -0.11 7.85
N LYS A 55 -16.83 0.43 7.07
CA LYS A 55 -17.11 1.38 6.00
C LYS A 55 -17.86 0.74 4.84
N SER A 56 -18.55 1.57 4.07
CA SER A 56 -19.20 1.12 2.85
C SER A 56 -18.18 0.72 1.79
N VAL A 57 -18.53 -0.24 0.94
CA VAL A 57 -17.67 -0.65 -0.19
C VAL A 57 -17.40 0.53 -1.12
N PHE A 58 -18.37 1.43 -1.30
CA PHE A 58 -18.20 2.67 -2.05
C PHE A 58 -17.10 3.56 -1.48
N GLU A 59 -17.08 3.79 -0.16
CA GLU A 59 -16.03 4.61 0.48
C GLU A 59 -14.66 3.95 0.36
N LEU A 60 -14.58 2.64 0.59
CA LEU A 60 -13.31 1.91 0.51
C LEU A 60 -12.70 1.94 -0.89
N CYS A 61 -13.50 1.68 -1.94
CA CYS A 61 -13.03 1.75 -3.33
C CYS A 61 -12.72 3.19 -3.78
N LYS A 62 -13.39 4.20 -3.19
CA LYS A 62 -13.08 5.60 -3.46
C LYS A 62 -11.77 6.04 -2.80
N ASP A 63 -11.51 5.58 -1.59
CA ASP A 63 -10.28 5.86 -0.83
C ASP A 63 -9.08 5.13 -1.48
N ASP A 64 -9.27 3.89 -1.93
CA ASP A 64 -8.25 3.10 -2.62
C ASP A 64 -8.87 2.23 -3.74
N PRO A 65 -8.70 2.61 -5.03
CA PRO A 65 -9.21 1.85 -6.17
C PRO A 65 -8.72 0.40 -6.23
N GLN A 66 -7.58 0.07 -5.62
CA GLN A 66 -7.07 -1.30 -5.57
C GLN A 66 -7.99 -2.24 -4.77
N VAL A 67 -8.79 -1.69 -3.85
CA VAL A 67 -9.81 -2.46 -3.12
C VAL A 67 -10.84 -3.05 -4.07
N GLU A 68 -11.22 -2.33 -5.12
CA GLU A 68 -12.17 -2.81 -6.13
C GLU A 68 -11.63 -4.03 -6.86
N GLU A 69 -10.36 -4.00 -7.26
CA GLU A 69 -9.69 -5.11 -7.94
C GLU A 69 -9.64 -6.36 -7.05
N ILE A 70 -9.25 -6.20 -5.78
CA ILE A 70 -9.18 -7.32 -4.82
C ILE A 70 -10.56 -7.91 -4.55
N LEU A 71 -11.59 -7.07 -4.41
CA LEU A 71 -12.96 -7.55 -4.23
C LEU A 71 -13.46 -8.28 -5.49
N ALA A 72 -13.12 -7.83 -6.68
CA ALA A 72 -13.45 -8.55 -7.92
C ALA A 72 -12.78 -9.94 -7.96
N GLU A 73 -11.51 -10.06 -7.55
CA GLU A 73 -10.79 -11.34 -7.41
C GLU A 73 -11.49 -12.28 -6.40
N LEU A 74 -12.06 -11.73 -5.33
CA LEU A 74 -12.79 -12.46 -4.29
C LEU A 74 -14.24 -12.84 -4.67
N GLY A 75 -14.65 -12.59 -5.92
CA GLY A 75 -15.97 -12.96 -6.42
C GLY A 75 -17.03 -11.85 -6.32
N PHE A 76 -16.67 -10.64 -5.91
CA PHE A 76 -17.55 -9.47 -5.92
C PHE A 76 -17.58 -8.76 -7.28
N SER A 77 -17.54 -9.50 -8.39
CA SER A 77 -17.41 -8.95 -9.75
C SER A 77 -18.53 -7.98 -10.16
N GLU A 78 -19.69 -8.01 -9.50
CA GLU A 78 -20.77 -7.06 -9.77
C GLU A 78 -20.44 -5.62 -9.38
N ILE A 79 -19.46 -5.38 -8.49
CA ILE A 79 -19.07 -4.03 -8.09
C ILE A 79 -18.40 -3.25 -9.23
N THR A 80 -17.77 -3.95 -10.19
CA THR A 80 -17.06 -3.35 -11.32
C THR A 80 -18.02 -2.90 -12.42
N LYS A 81 -19.31 -3.27 -12.32
CA LYS A 81 -20.32 -2.84 -13.28
C LYS A 81 -20.63 -1.34 -13.06
N PRO A 82 -20.75 -0.56 -14.14
CA PRO A 82 -21.02 0.87 -14.04
C PRO A 82 -22.33 1.11 -13.28
N GLY A 83 -22.29 1.99 -12.27
CA GLY A 83 -23.45 2.37 -11.46
C GLY A 83 -23.77 1.45 -10.26
N MET A 84 -23.19 0.25 -10.17
CA MET A 84 -23.43 -0.66 -9.03
C MET A 84 -22.78 -0.15 -7.75
N LEU A 85 -21.52 0.27 -7.81
CA LEU A 85 -20.80 0.84 -6.67
C LEU A 85 -21.49 2.12 -6.13
N GLN A 86 -22.02 2.96 -7.02
CA GLN A 86 -22.66 4.23 -6.67
C GLN A 86 -24.07 4.08 -6.05
N SER A 87 -24.70 2.92 -6.23
CA SER A 87 -26.06 2.65 -5.73
C SER A 87 -26.02 1.69 -4.54
N VAL A 88 -25.74 0.42 -4.79
CA VAL A 88 -25.71 -0.65 -3.79
C VAL A 88 -24.47 -0.55 -2.91
N GLY A 89 -23.33 -0.19 -3.50
CA GLY A 89 -22.05 -0.09 -2.78
C GLY A 89 -22.04 0.94 -1.64
N ARG A 90 -22.95 1.92 -1.64
CA ARG A 90 -23.07 2.94 -0.57
C ARG A 90 -23.65 2.41 0.73
N PHE A 91 -24.51 1.39 0.66
CA PHE A 91 -25.19 0.82 1.82
C PHE A 91 -24.64 -0.56 2.19
N MET A 92 -23.81 -1.12 1.31
CA MET A 92 -23.18 -2.42 1.49
C MET A 92 -21.82 -2.28 2.17
N THR A 93 -21.54 -3.14 3.14
CA THR A 93 -20.22 -3.33 3.73
C THR A 93 -19.63 -4.66 3.27
N ILE A 94 -18.32 -4.83 3.40
CA ILE A 94 -17.64 -6.09 3.02
C ILE A 94 -18.21 -7.30 3.78
N PRO A 95 -18.44 -7.26 5.11
CA PRO A 95 -19.03 -8.39 5.84
C PRO A 95 -20.43 -8.78 5.35
N LYS A 96 -21.28 -7.79 5.07
CA LYS A 96 -22.62 -8.05 4.51
C LYS A 96 -22.53 -8.63 3.09
N GLY A 97 -21.61 -8.10 2.28
CA GLY A 97 -21.25 -8.64 0.98
C GLY A 97 -20.89 -10.13 1.04
N ALA A 98 -19.96 -10.45 1.95
CA ALA A 98 -19.42 -11.78 2.18
C ALA A 98 -20.52 -12.80 2.51
N ALA A 99 -21.44 -12.42 3.40
CA ALA A 99 -22.59 -13.24 3.78
C ALA A 99 -23.50 -13.57 2.58
N MET A 100 -23.83 -12.59 1.72
CA MET A 100 -24.70 -12.88 0.57
C MET A 100 -24.01 -13.67 -0.54
N ARG A 101 -22.69 -13.51 -0.70
CA ARG A 101 -21.91 -14.24 -1.71
C ARG A 101 -21.39 -15.60 -1.22
N ASN A 102 -21.69 -15.97 0.04
CA ASN A 102 -21.15 -17.15 0.71
C ASN A 102 -19.62 -17.23 0.67
N VAL A 103 -18.96 -16.08 0.82
CA VAL A 103 -17.50 -15.99 0.94
C VAL A 103 -17.18 -15.83 2.42
N ALA A 104 -16.31 -16.68 2.96
CA ALA A 104 -15.89 -16.57 4.36
C ALA A 104 -15.14 -15.25 4.59
N LEU A 105 -15.53 -14.50 5.63
CA LEU A 105 -14.91 -13.21 5.94
C LEU A 105 -13.41 -13.35 6.22
N GLU A 106 -13.01 -14.47 6.80
CA GLU A 106 -11.61 -14.81 7.04
C GLU A 106 -10.77 -14.91 5.75
N VAL A 107 -11.33 -15.46 4.66
CA VAL A 107 -10.64 -15.54 3.36
C VAL A 107 -10.43 -14.14 2.78
N ILE A 108 -11.43 -13.27 2.92
CA ILE A 108 -11.35 -11.88 2.52
C ILE A 108 -10.24 -11.19 3.32
N ARG A 109 -10.22 -11.39 4.64
CA ARG A 109 -9.21 -10.81 5.52
C ARG A 109 -7.79 -11.20 5.11
N GLN A 110 -7.53 -12.50 4.96
CA GLN A 110 -6.23 -13.00 4.56
C GLN A 110 -5.79 -12.47 3.19
N THR A 111 -6.72 -12.31 2.26
CA THR A 111 -6.40 -11.80 0.92
C THR A 111 -5.97 -10.34 0.96
N PHE A 112 -6.66 -9.51 1.73
CA PHE A 112 -6.27 -8.12 1.95
C PHE A 112 -4.94 -8.01 2.71
N GLU A 113 -4.73 -8.81 3.76
CA GLU A 113 -3.47 -8.85 4.50
C GLU A 113 -2.28 -9.26 3.61
N ASN A 114 -2.47 -10.26 2.75
CA ASN A 114 -1.46 -10.68 1.75
C ASN A 114 -1.12 -9.58 0.73
N LYS A 115 -2.05 -8.64 0.50
CA LYS A 115 -1.84 -7.46 -0.37
C LYS A 115 -1.29 -6.25 0.41
N GLY A 116 -0.96 -6.42 1.68
CA GLY A 116 -0.33 -5.41 2.53
C GLY A 116 -1.31 -4.51 3.28
N TYR A 117 -2.57 -4.91 3.42
CA TYR A 117 -3.55 -4.15 4.18
C TYR A 117 -3.59 -4.57 5.65
N THR A 118 -3.74 -3.59 6.54
CA THR A 118 -4.07 -3.81 7.94
C THR A 118 -5.57 -3.64 8.11
N ILE A 119 -6.25 -4.72 8.51
CA ILE A 119 -7.71 -4.72 8.61
C ILE A 119 -8.18 -4.29 9.99
N MET A 120 -9.18 -3.42 10.03
CA MET A 120 -9.82 -2.94 11.25
C MET A 120 -11.31 -3.29 11.23
N GLY A 121 -11.86 -3.67 12.39
CA GLY A 121 -13.28 -3.99 12.56
C GLY A 121 -13.73 -5.33 11.94
N GLY A 122 -15.04 -5.53 11.83
CA GLY A 122 -15.65 -6.70 11.17
C GLY A 122 -15.65 -7.99 12.00
N SER A 123 -16.02 -7.93 13.28
CA SER A 123 -16.32 -9.13 14.07
C SER A 123 -17.59 -9.83 13.56
N GLU A 124 -17.56 -11.16 13.43
CA GLU A 124 -18.67 -12.01 12.93
C GLU A 124 -19.92 -12.09 13.84
N ASN A 125 -20.14 -11.15 14.77
CA ASN A 125 -21.29 -11.21 15.68
C ASN A 125 -21.90 -9.82 15.89
N GLU A 126 -22.93 -9.48 15.10
CA GLU A 126 -24.14 -8.78 15.56
C GLU A 126 -25.32 -9.05 14.62
#